data_AF-A0A3M0WSP7-F1
#
_entry.id   AF-A0A3M0WSP7-F1
#
_cell.length_a   1.000
_cell.length_b   1.000
_cell.length_c   1.000
_cell.angle_alpha   90.00
_cell.angle_beta   90.00
_cell.angle_gamma   90.00
#
_symmetry.space_group_name_H-M   'P 1'
#
loop_
_entity.id
_entity.type
_entity.pdbx_description
1 polymer ?
#
loop_
_entity_poly.entity_id
_entity_poly.type
_entity_poly.pdbx_seq_one_letter_code
_entity_poly.pdbx_strand_id
1 'polypeptide(L)'
;MSEPVAPAPAPDREATPFDDALHEECGVFGITGAEDAATFVALGLHALQHRGQEAAGIVTWHPETGFNTVRRFGYVRDNFTKASVIELLPGRIGIGHVRYSTSGRKDRVSIRDIQPFFG
;
A
#
# COMPACT_ATOMS: atom_id res chain seq x y z
N MET A 1 -0.02 -43.35 32.50
CA MET A 1 0.67 -42.49 31.53
C MET A 1 -0.37 -41.50 31.05
N SER A 2 -0.37 -40.29 31.60
CA SER A 2 -1.36 -39.26 31.30
C SER A 2 -0.70 -38.31 30.29
N GLU A 3 -1.28 -38.19 29.10
CA GLU A 3 -0.83 -37.21 28.11
C GLU A 3 -1.05 -35.78 28.63
N PRO A 4 -0.13 -34.84 28.35
CA PRO A 4 -0.31 -33.45 28.73
C PRO A 4 -1.36 -32.81 27.81
N VAL A 5 -2.41 -32.23 28.42
CA VAL A 5 -3.39 -31.41 27.72
C VAL A 5 -2.73 -30.10 27.26
N ALA A 6 -2.82 -29.78 25.97
CA ALA A 6 -2.32 -28.52 25.44
C ALA A 6 -3.10 -27.33 26.05
N PRO A 7 -2.45 -26.19 26.35
CA PRO A 7 -3.12 -25.03 26.90
C PRO A 7 -4.16 -24.47 25.92
N ALA A 8 -5.31 -24.06 26.44
CA ALA A 8 -6.36 -23.42 25.68
C ALA A 8 -5.84 -22.14 24.98
N PRO A 9 -6.37 -21.79 23.79
CA PRO A 9 -6.01 -20.54 23.12
C PRO A 9 -6.34 -19.35 24.03
N ALA A 10 -5.42 -18.40 24.11
CA ALA A 10 -5.61 -17.18 24.89
C ALA A 10 -6.84 -16.40 24.37
N PRO A 11 -7.63 -15.77 25.26
CA PRO A 11 -8.79 -15.00 24.84
C PRO A 11 -8.36 -13.83 23.96
N ASP A 12 -9.14 -13.62 22.91
CA ASP A 12 -9.21 -12.44 22.06
C ASP A 12 -9.24 -11.17 22.93
N ARG A 13 -8.11 -10.46 22.99
CA ARG A 13 -7.98 -9.25 23.79
C ARG A 13 -8.81 -8.14 23.13
N GLU A 14 -9.85 -7.69 23.80
CA GLU A 14 -10.56 -6.46 23.43
C GLU A 14 -9.57 -5.28 23.51
N ALA A 15 -9.32 -4.62 22.38
CA ALA A 15 -8.41 -3.49 22.29
C ALA A 15 -8.94 -2.31 23.13
N THR A 16 -8.19 -1.90 24.15
CA THR A 16 -8.53 -0.71 24.94
C THR A 16 -8.05 0.56 24.22
N PRO A 17 -8.64 1.74 24.46
CA PRO A 17 -8.21 3.02 23.86
C PRO A 17 -6.77 3.45 24.19
N PHE A 18 -6.03 2.66 24.98
CA PHE A 18 -4.67 2.90 25.45
C PHE A 18 -3.71 1.76 25.07
N ASP A 19 -4.06 0.94 24.08
CA ASP A 19 -3.14 -0.07 23.55
C ASP A 19 -2.08 0.64 22.69
N ASP A 20 -0.90 0.92 23.28
CA ASP A 20 0.30 1.51 22.64
C ASP A 20 0.98 0.53 21.64
N ALA A 21 0.22 -0.38 21.05
CA ALA A 21 0.68 -1.23 19.97
C ALA A 21 0.87 -0.38 18.70
N LEU A 22 1.97 -0.62 17.96
CA LEU A 22 2.15 -0.06 16.62
C LEU A 22 1.05 -0.61 15.72
N HIS A 23 -0.04 0.14 15.56
CA HIS A 23 -1.01 -0.09 14.51
C HIS A 23 -0.33 0.29 13.19
N GLU A 24 0.11 -0.73 12.44
CA GLU A 24 0.65 -0.54 11.09
C GLU A 24 -0.48 -0.08 10.15
N GLU A 25 -0.70 1.22 10.14
CA GLU A 25 -1.67 1.87 9.27
C GLU A 25 -1.08 2.08 7.88
N CYS A 26 -1.92 2.06 6.84
CA CYS A 26 -1.48 2.25 5.46
C CYS A 26 -0.78 3.61 5.21
N GLY A 27 0.15 3.64 4.26
CA GLY A 27 0.91 4.85 3.87
C GLY A 27 0.33 5.55 2.65
N VAL A 28 0.34 6.89 2.65
CA VAL A 28 -0.05 7.72 1.49
C VAL A 28 1.03 8.76 1.22
N PHE A 29 1.34 9.00 -0.06
CA PHE A 29 2.24 10.05 -0.50
C PHE A 29 1.65 10.75 -1.72
N GLY A 30 1.76 12.08 -1.79
CA GLY A 30 1.28 12.87 -2.92
C GLY A 30 2.21 14.02 -3.26
N ILE A 31 2.22 14.42 -4.54
CA ILE A 31 3.04 15.50 -5.07
C ILE A 31 2.32 16.27 -6.18
N THR A 32 2.60 17.57 -6.28
CA THR A 32 2.10 18.45 -7.35
C THR A 32 3.25 19.29 -7.91
N GLY A 33 3.24 19.56 -9.22
CA GLY A 33 4.17 20.47 -9.86
C GLY A 33 5.52 19.86 -10.24
N ALA A 34 5.74 18.57 -9.99
CA ALA A 34 6.90 17.83 -10.48
C ALA A 34 6.70 17.47 -11.95
N GLU A 35 7.75 17.45 -12.78
CA GLU A 35 7.62 17.03 -14.18
C GLU A 35 7.30 15.54 -14.32
N ASP A 36 7.91 14.72 -13.46
CA ASP A 36 7.68 13.28 -13.34
C ASP A 36 7.15 12.96 -11.93
N ALA A 37 5.84 13.19 -11.72
CA ALA A 37 5.23 12.97 -10.42
C ALA A 37 5.31 11.50 -9.96
N ALA A 38 5.24 10.55 -10.89
CA ALA A 38 5.22 9.12 -10.58
C ALA A 38 6.52 8.66 -9.91
N THR A 39 7.68 9.12 -10.38
CA THR A 39 8.98 8.79 -9.78
C THR A 39 9.07 9.28 -8.33
N PHE A 40 8.66 10.53 -8.05
CA PHE A 40 8.66 11.04 -6.69
C PHE A 40 7.67 10.30 -5.78
N VAL A 41 6.49 9.96 -6.30
CA VAL A 41 5.52 9.16 -5.54
C VAL A 41 6.09 7.78 -5.23
N ALA A 42 6.73 7.11 -6.18
CA ALA A 42 7.36 5.80 -5.96
C ALA A 42 8.46 5.87 -4.89
N LEU A 43 9.31 6.91 -4.91
CA LEU A 43 10.33 7.12 -3.88
C LEU A 43 9.72 7.40 -2.51
N GLY A 44 8.68 8.26 -2.44
CA GLY A 44 7.96 8.55 -1.21
C GLY A 44 7.29 7.31 -0.62
N LEU A 45 6.64 6.50 -1.45
CA LEU A 45 6.05 5.23 -1.04
C LEU A 45 7.10 4.20 -0.61
N HIS A 46 8.28 4.20 -1.24
CA HIS A 46 9.38 3.35 -0.79
C HIS A 46 9.86 3.74 0.62
N ALA A 47 9.95 5.04 0.92
CA ALA A 47 10.25 5.49 2.28
C ALA A 47 9.14 5.08 3.28
N LEU A 48 7.88 5.05 2.83
CA LEU A 48 6.73 4.61 3.63
C LEU A 48 6.50 3.08 3.58
N GLN A 49 7.40 2.28 3.02
CA GLN A 49 7.20 0.83 2.83
C GLN A 49 6.93 0.07 4.14
N HIS A 50 7.46 0.57 5.25
CA HIS A 50 7.22 0.04 6.60
C HIS A 50 5.77 0.21 7.07
N ARG A 51 4.92 0.93 6.33
CA ARG A 51 3.50 1.15 6.58
C ARG A 51 2.58 0.27 5.73
N GLY A 52 3.13 -0.71 5.00
CA GLY A 52 2.33 -1.61 4.18
C GLY A 52 3.17 -2.38 3.18
N GLN A 53 3.14 -3.72 3.22
CA GLN A 53 3.97 -4.59 2.39
C GLN A 53 3.19 -5.38 1.34
N GLU A 54 1.87 -5.31 1.37
CA GLU A 54 1.02 -6.25 0.62
C GLU A 54 0.76 -5.80 -0.81
N ALA A 55 0.64 -4.48 -1.01
CA ALA A 55 0.33 -3.89 -2.29
C ALA A 55 0.67 -2.40 -2.30
N ALA A 56 0.87 -1.88 -3.50
CA ALA A 56 1.02 -0.46 -3.75
C ALA A 56 0.29 -0.04 -5.02
N GLY A 57 -0.21 1.20 -5.01
CA GLY A 57 -0.84 1.82 -6.16
C GLY A 57 -0.39 3.26 -6.33
N ILE A 58 -0.30 3.70 -7.58
CA ILE A 58 -0.04 5.09 -7.95
C ILE A 58 -1.08 5.52 -8.98
N VAL A 59 -1.59 6.74 -8.80
CA VAL A 59 -2.44 7.44 -9.76
C VAL A 59 -1.80 8.79 -10.08
N THR A 60 -1.69 9.11 -11.37
CA THR A 60 -1.23 10.42 -11.86
C THR A 60 -2.27 11.06 -12.77
N TRP A 61 -2.15 12.37 -12.97
CA TRP A 61 -3.00 13.12 -13.91
C TRP A 61 -2.17 13.83 -14.98
N HIS A 62 -2.55 13.63 -16.25
CA HIS A 62 -1.97 14.28 -17.42
C HIS A 62 -3.07 14.99 -18.24
N PRO A 63 -2.83 16.17 -18.82
CA PRO A 63 -3.85 16.92 -19.57
C PRO A 63 -4.47 16.15 -20.74
N GLU A 64 -3.69 15.31 -21.42
CA GLU A 64 -4.15 14.61 -22.64
C GLU A 64 -4.81 13.25 -22.34
N THR A 65 -4.29 12.51 -21.36
CA THR A 65 -4.75 11.14 -21.05
C THR A 65 -5.61 11.07 -19.81
N GLY A 66 -5.79 12.19 -19.09
CA GLY A 66 -6.53 12.24 -17.84
C GLY A 66 -5.81 11.50 -16.72
N PHE A 67 -6.55 10.71 -15.95
CA PHE A 67 -5.99 9.94 -14.84
C PHE A 67 -5.43 8.60 -15.33
N ASN A 68 -4.21 8.29 -14.90
CA ASN A 68 -3.50 7.06 -15.22
C ASN A 68 -3.23 6.30 -13.92
N THR A 69 -3.42 4.98 -13.91
CA THR A 69 -3.36 4.16 -12.68
C THR A 69 -2.53 2.91 -12.90
N VAL A 70 -1.66 2.62 -11.94
CA VAL A 70 -0.97 1.34 -11.84
C VAL A 70 -1.12 0.83 -10.41
N ARG A 71 -1.60 -0.40 -10.26
CA ARG A 71 -1.75 -1.12 -8.98
C ARG A 71 -1.02 -2.44 -9.06
N ARG A 72 -0.27 -2.81 -8.02
CA ARG A 72 0.52 -4.04 -7.96
C ARG A 72 0.55 -4.60 -6.54
N PHE A 73 0.64 -5.93 -6.45
CA PHE A 73 0.91 -6.62 -5.19
C PHE A 73 2.40 -6.59 -4.85
N GLY A 74 2.71 -6.63 -3.57
CA GLY A 74 4.07 -6.66 -3.04
C GLY A 74 4.71 -5.27 -2.89
N TYR A 75 6.03 -5.28 -2.78
CA TYR A 75 6.83 -4.10 -2.45
C TYR A 75 6.87 -3.07 -3.58
N VAL A 76 6.99 -1.80 -3.21
CA VAL A 76 7.14 -0.67 -4.14
C VAL A 76 8.40 -0.83 -4.99
N ARG A 77 9.51 -1.27 -4.38
CA ARG A 77 10.79 -1.46 -5.05
C ARG A 77 10.71 -2.45 -6.21
N ASP A 78 9.90 -3.49 -6.09
CA ASP A 78 9.80 -4.54 -7.10
C ASP A 78 8.89 -4.13 -8.27
N ASN A 79 7.98 -3.19 -8.02
CA ASN A 79 6.89 -2.84 -8.92
C ASN A 79 7.07 -1.50 -9.62
N PHE A 80 7.69 -0.51 -8.97
CA PHE A 80 7.71 0.89 -9.42
C PHE A 80 9.14 1.44 -9.63
N THR A 81 10.13 0.56 -9.82
CA THR A 81 11.52 0.95 -10.17
C THR A 81 11.86 0.82 -11.65
N LYS A 82 10.98 0.17 -12.44
CA LYS A 82 11.17 -0.02 -13.87
C LYS A 82 10.66 1.19 -14.64
N ALA A 83 11.47 1.73 -15.54
CA ALA A 83 11.10 2.86 -16.41
C ALA A 83 9.78 2.59 -17.16
N SER A 84 9.61 1.38 -17.69
CA SER A 84 8.39 0.98 -18.41
C SER A 84 7.11 1.00 -17.57
N VAL A 85 7.21 0.98 -16.23
CA VAL A 85 6.05 1.15 -15.35
C VAL A 85 5.77 2.62 -15.09
N ILE A 86 6.82 3.44 -14.91
CA ILE A 86 6.71 4.88 -14.73
C ILE A 86 6.13 5.56 -15.98
N GLU A 87 6.49 5.09 -17.17
CA GLU A 87 5.94 5.56 -18.46
C GLU A 87 4.41 5.41 -18.57
N LEU A 88 3.81 4.49 -17.81
CA LEU A 88 2.34 4.31 -17.74
C LEU A 88 1.66 5.37 -16.84
N LEU A 89 2.42 6.21 -16.16
CA LEU A 89 1.96 7.18 -15.16
C LEU A 89 2.43 8.61 -15.50
N PRO A 90 2.11 9.14 -16.69
CA PRO A 90 2.50 10.50 -17.05
C PRO A 90 1.78 11.51 -16.18
N GLY A 91 2.38 12.69 -16.00
CA GLY A 91 1.72 13.83 -15.38
C GLY A 91 2.51 14.53 -14.29
N ARG A 92 2.03 15.74 -13.97
CA ARG A 92 2.67 16.62 -12.98
C ARG A 92 2.06 16.54 -11.58
N ILE A 93 1.03 15.73 -11.43
CA ILE A 93 0.29 15.53 -10.19
C ILE A 93 0.17 14.03 -10.00
N GLY A 94 0.46 13.57 -8.79
CA GLY A 94 0.39 12.15 -8.47
C GLY A 94 0.13 11.89 -6.99
N ILE A 95 -0.57 10.80 -6.70
CA ILE A 95 -0.77 10.26 -5.36
C ILE A 95 -0.54 8.75 -5.40
N GLY A 96 -0.06 8.20 -4.31
CA GLY A 96 0.10 6.76 -4.16
C GLY A 96 -0.19 6.30 -2.75
N HIS A 97 -0.35 4.98 -2.62
CA HIS A 97 -0.70 4.32 -1.37
C HIS A 97 0.06 2.99 -1.24
N VAL A 98 0.54 2.67 -0.03
CA VAL A 98 1.01 1.34 0.38
C VAL A 98 0.04 0.72 1.36
N ARG A 99 -0.38 -0.50 1.08
CA ARG A 99 -1.42 -1.21 1.84
C ARG A 99 -0.80 -2.15 2.88
N TYR A 100 -1.27 -2.02 4.12
CA TYR A 100 -1.10 -3.00 5.17
C TYR A 100 -2.37 -3.85 5.32
N SER A 101 -2.24 -5.10 5.74
CA SER A 101 -3.42 -5.94 6.03
C SER A 101 -3.96 -5.57 7.40
N THR A 102 -5.11 -4.91 7.43
CA THR A 102 -5.82 -4.67 8.70
C THR A 102 -6.53 -5.93 9.23
N SER A 103 -6.54 -7.03 8.49
CA SER A 103 -7.12 -8.29 8.90
C SER A 103 -6.23 -9.42 8.41
N GLY A 104 -5.83 -10.34 9.28
CA GLY A 104 -4.91 -11.46 8.98
C GLY A 104 -5.35 -12.43 7.86
N ARG A 105 -6.34 -12.06 7.05
CA ARG A 105 -6.79 -12.71 5.82
C ARG A 105 -6.04 -12.16 4.61
N LYS A 106 -4.79 -12.59 4.46
CA LYS A 106 -3.94 -12.36 3.27
C LYS A 106 -4.54 -12.98 1.99
N ASP A 107 -5.55 -13.83 2.13
CA ASP A 107 -6.12 -14.72 1.11
C ASP A 107 -7.22 -14.08 0.24
N ARG A 108 -7.61 -12.81 0.46
CA ARG A 108 -8.72 -12.18 -0.27
C ARG A 108 -8.46 -10.79 -0.85
N VAL A 109 -7.21 -10.37 -0.98
CA VAL A 109 -6.91 -9.05 -1.57
C VAL A 109 -7.04 -9.13 -3.09
N SER A 110 -8.04 -8.45 -3.67
CA SER A 110 -8.14 -8.27 -5.12
C SER A 110 -7.31 -7.07 -5.55
N ILE A 111 -6.76 -7.11 -6.77
CA ILE A 111 -6.06 -5.96 -7.36
C ILE A 111 -6.95 -4.71 -7.46
N ARG A 112 -8.28 -4.92 -7.50
CA ARG A 112 -9.29 -3.85 -7.52
C ARG A 112 -9.41 -3.14 -6.18
N ASP A 113 -9.03 -3.79 -5.07
CA ASP A 113 -9.10 -3.26 -3.71
C ASP A 113 -7.84 -2.45 -3.32
N ILE A 114 -6.86 -2.38 -4.23
CA ILE A 114 -5.64 -1.60 -4.02
C ILE A 114 -5.93 -0.13 -4.30
N GLN A 115 -5.74 0.71 -3.28
CA GLN A 115 -5.80 2.16 -3.40
C GLN A 115 -4.57 2.71 -4.15
N PRO A 116 -4.64 3.90 -4.77
CA PRO A 116 -5.80 4.79 -4.83
C PRO A 116 -6.89 4.34 -5.83
N PHE A 117 -8.15 4.61 -5.48
CA PHE A 117 -9.30 4.36 -6.36
C PHE A 117 -9.55 5.56 -7.27
N PHE A 118 -9.77 5.27 -8.54
CA PHE A 118 -10.19 6.22 -9.56
C PHE A 118 -10.83 5.42 -10.70
N GLY A 119 -11.94 5.91 -11.25
CA GLY A 119 -12.76 5.20 -12.23
C GLY A 119 -14.06 4.69 -11.63
#